data_AF-A0A6J8D8P8-F1
#
_entry.id   AF-A0A6J8D8P8-F1
#
_cell.length_a   1.000
_cell.length_b   1.000
_cell.length_c   1.000
_cell.angle_alpha   90.00
_cell.angle_beta   90.00
_cell.angle_gamma   90.00
#
_symmetry.space_group_name_H-M   'P 1'
#
loop_
_entity.id
_entity.type
_entity.pdbx_description
1 polymer ?
#
loop_
_entity_poly.entity_id
_entity_poly.type
_entity_poly.pdbx_seq_one_letter_code
_entity_poly.pdbx_strand_id
1 'polypeptide(L)'
;MLNMPSAAWEMKKNIFSVYKDKRIVSNNNKSDNKIFYNDRIVCAVECVNDRNCCGTSHNVSINICYLYLKASELCSYTIETSLGWNVLHKDGTKLDCYLDESRNYNGYVNYTNSRKTCQMWNLQSPHTHKITSQMMSDFNSNYCRDPDDTLTPWCYTTDPSVRWEFCPVAKC
;
A
#
# COMPACT_ATOMS: atom_id res chain seq x y z
N MET A 1 -24.88 0.84 4.42
CA MET A 1 -23.93 -0.03 3.69
C MET A 1 -22.99 0.86 2.90
N LEU A 2 -21.78 1.11 3.42
CA LEU A 2 -20.69 1.66 2.60
C LEU A 2 -19.71 0.51 2.41
N ASN A 3 -19.93 -0.22 1.33
CA ASN A 3 -19.05 -1.28 0.87
C ASN A 3 -17.68 -0.65 0.62
N MET A 4 -16.67 -1.07 1.38
CA MET A 4 -15.34 -1.13 0.79
C MET A 4 -15.49 -1.98 -0.48
N PRO A 5 -15.05 -1.51 -1.66
CA PRO A 5 -15.07 -2.33 -2.86
C PRO A 5 -14.38 -3.66 -2.52
N SER A 6 -15.05 -4.79 -2.75
CA SER A 6 -14.54 -6.14 -2.51
C SER A 6 -13.07 -6.30 -2.97
N ALA A 7 -12.70 -5.65 -4.06
CA ALA A 7 -11.33 -5.59 -4.59
C ALA A 7 -10.30 -5.00 -3.60
N ALA A 8 -10.61 -3.93 -2.86
CA ALA A 8 -9.67 -3.31 -1.92
C ALA A 8 -9.47 -4.13 -0.63
N TRP A 9 -10.38 -5.06 -0.34
CA TRP A 9 -10.25 -6.04 0.75
C TRP A 9 -9.37 -7.22 0.34
N GLU A 10 -9.51 -7.69 -0.90
CA GLU A 10 -8.73 -8.79 -1.48
C GLU A 10 -7.25 -8.39 -1.72
N MET A 11 -6.98 -7.16 -2.17
CA MET A 11 -5.63 -6.65 -2.52
C MET A 11 -4.66 -6.47 -1.34
N LYS A 12 -5.10 -6.64 -0.09
CA LYS A 12 -4.30 -6.37 1.11
C LYS A 12 -3.74 -7.61 1.81
N LYS A 13 -4.22 -8.80 1.44
CA LYS A 13 -3.87 -10.05 2.14
C LYS A 13 -2.39 -10.44 2.01
N ASN A 14 -1.72 -9.98 0.94
CA ASN A 14 -0.33 -10.30 0.64
C ASN A 14 0.70 -9.57 1.52
N ILE A 15 0.31 -8.43 2.11
CA ILE A 15 1.19 -7.61 2.99
C ILE A 15 0.61 -7.52 4.40
N PHE A 16 -0.72 -7.47 4.51
CA PHE A 16 -1.42 -7.27 5.77
C PHE A 16 -2.24 -8.50 6.16
N SER A 17 -2.25 -8.81 7.44
CA SER A 17 -3.34 -9.55 8.05
C SER A 17 -4.45 -8.56 8.40
N VAL A 18 -5.67 -8.84 7.93
CA VAL A 18 -6.78 -7.88 8.01
C VAL A 18 -7.76 -8.34 9.09
N TYR A 19 -8.10 -7.44 10.01
CA TYR A 19 -9.06 -7.71 11.07
C TYR A 19 -10.19 -6.68 11.08
N LYS A 20 -11.44 -7.16 11.01
CA LYS A 20 -12.65 -6.34 11.05
C LYS A 20 -13.16 -6.22 12.49
N ASP A 21 -13.73 -5.05 12.82
CA ASP A 21 -14.27 -4.73 14.15
C ASP A 21 -13.22 -4.91 15.25
N LYS A 22 -11.98 -4.54 14.91
CA LYS A 22 -10.80 -4.59 15.76
C LYS A 22 -10.04 -3.26 15.71
N ARG A 23 -9.27 -2.97 16.75
CA ARG A 23 -8.36 -1.82 16.84
C ARG A 23 -7.04 -2.23 17.50
N ILE A 24 -5.94 -1.61 17.08
CA ILE A 24 -4.64 -1.72 17.75
C ILE A 24 -4.64 -0.88 19.03
N VAL A 25 -4.18 -1.46 20.14
CA VAL A 25 -3.97 -0.78 21.42
C VAL A 25 -2.49 -0.92 21.80
N SER A 26 -1.76 0.19 21.86
CA SER A 26 -0.31 0.16 22.17
C SER A 26 -0.07 0.00 23.68
N ASN A 27 0.86 -0.89 24.04
CA ASN A 27 1.18 -1.23 25.43
C ASN A 27 2.06 -0.18 26.12
N ASN A 28 2.76 0.66 25.33
CA ASN A 28 3.61 1.74 25.81
C ASN A 28 3.04 3.04 25.25
N ASN A 29 2.91 4.10 26.06
CA ASN A 29 2.44 5.43 25.65
C ASN A 29 3.36 6.17 24.63
N LYS A 30 4.04 5.42 23.75
CA LYS A 30 4.98 5.86 22.70
C LYS A 30 4.77 5.03 21.43
N SER A 31 3.57 5.07 20.86
CA SER A 31 3.45 4.81 19.44
C SER A 31 3.34 6.19 18.78
N ASP A 32 4.35 6.56 17.99
CA ASP A 32 4.34 7.75 17.14
C ASP A 32 3.23 7.58 16.09
N ASN A 33 1.99 7.81 16.53
CA ASN A 33 0.81 7.59 15.75
C ASN A 33 0.72 8.72 14.74
N LYS A 34 1.18 8.48 13.51
CA LYS A 34 0.84 9.36 12.40
C LYS A 34 -0.65 9.23 12.14
N ILE A 35 -1.34 10.37 12.08
CA ILE A 35 -2.78 10.44 11.88
C ILE A 35 -3.05 10.90 10.45
N PHE A 36 -3.89 10.17 9.75
CA PHE A 36 -4.34 10.49 8.41
C PHE A 36 -5.85 10.75 8.42
N TYR A 37 -6.24 11.97 8.06
CA TYR A 37 -7.64 12.39 7.98
C TYR A 37 -8.18 12.12 6.58
N ASN A 38 -9.31 11.43 6.49
CA ASN A 38 -9.98 11.07 5.25
C ASN A 38 -9.18 10.25 4.22
N ASP A 39 -7.95 9.85 4.55
CA ASP A 39 -7.05 9.19 3.61
C ASP A 39 -6.52 7.85 4.16
N ARG A 40 -7.45 6.91 4.34
CA ARG A 40 -7.13 5.56 4.80
C ARG A 40 -6.26 4.78 3.80
N ILE A 41 -6.28 5.16 2.52
CA ILE A 41 -5.48 4.52 1.47
C ILE A 41 -4.04 4.97 1.63
N VAL A 42 -3.78 6.28 1.69
CA VAL A 42 -2.44 6.81 1.94
C VAL A 42 -1.87 6.27 3.25
N CYS A 43 -2.67 6.21 4.33
CA CYS A 43 -2.24 5.60 5.59
C CYS A 43 -1.74 4.16 5.44
N ALA A 44 -2.42 3.34 4.64
CA ALA A 44 -2.00 1.97 4.37
C ALA A 44 -0.72 1.93 3.51
N VAL A 45 -0.61 2.79 2.49
CA VAL A 45 0.56 2.91 1.60
C VAL A 45 1.80 3.35 2.37
N GLU A 46 1.66 4.37 3.22
CA GLU A 46 2.70 4.84 4.14
C GLU A 46 3.18 3.69 5.02
N CYS A 47 2.26 2.86 5.52
CA CYS A 47 2.63 1.69 6.29
C CYS A 47 3.36 0.63 5.46
N VAL A 48 2.99 0.40 4.20
CA VAL A 48 3.73 -0.52 3.30
C VAL A 48 5.17 -0.04 3.12
N ASN A 49 5.35 1.25 2.83
CA ASN A 49 6.65 1.83 2.51
C ASN A 49 7.55 2.06 3.72
N ASP A 50 6.97 2.26 4.91
CA ASP A 50 7.73 2.44 6.14
C ASP A 50 8.16 1.07 6.73
N ARG A 51 9.47 0.84 6.82
CA ARG A 51 10.07 -0.38 7.40
C ARG A 51 9.79 -0.50 8.91
N ASN A 52 9.48 0.61 9.57
CA ASN A 52 9.11 0.63 10.98
C ASN A 52 7.61 0.50 11.19
N CYS A 53 6.78 0.54 10.15
CA CYS A 53 5.36 0.34 10.35
C CYS A 53 5.04 -1.09 10.76
N CYS A 54 4.15 -1.20 11.74
CA CYS A 54 3.62 -2.46 12.24
C CYS A 54 2.16 -2.70 11.84
N GLY A 55 1.48 -1.67 11.37
CA GLY A 55 0.09 -1.76 10.95
C GLY A 55 -0.68 -0.46 11.12
N THR A 56 -1.96 -0.50 10.76
CA THR A 56 -2.85 0.64 10.85
C THR A 56 -4.17 0.29 11.52
N SER A 57 -4.83 1.27 12.13
CA SER A 57 -6.22 1.18 12.59
C SER A 57 -7.05 2.27 11.95
N HIS A 58 -8.09 1.89 11.22
CA HIS A 58 -9.03 2.80 10.55
C HIS A 58 -10.35 2.81 11.28
N ASN A 59 -10.82 3.97 11.71
CA ASN A 59 -12.19 4.16 12.19
C ASN A 59 -13.07 4.54 11.01
N VAL A 60 -14.08 3.70 10.75
CA VAL A 60 -14.95 3.81 9.59
C VAL A 60 -15.90 5.00 9.70
N SER A 61 -16.41 5.28 10.90
CA SER A 61 -17.46 6.29 11.13
C SER A 61 -16.96 7.72 10.93
N ILE A 62 -15.73 8.00 11.35
CA ILE A 62 -15.12 9.34 11.25
C ILE A 62 -13.98 9.40 10.22
N ASN A 63 -13.78 8.31 9.46
CA ASN A 63 -12.81 8.18 8.38
C ASN A 63 -11.38 8.63 8.74
N ILE A 64 -10.90 8.22 9.92
CA ILE A 64 -9.54 8.51 10.40
C ILE A 64 -8.72 7.24 10.43
N CYS A 65 -7.45 7.33 10.02
CA CYS A 65 -6.52 6.22 10.07
C CYS A 65 -5.31 6.57 10.94
N TYR A 66 -4.96 5.64 11.82
CA TYR A 66 -3.79 5.70 12.69
C TYR A 66 -2.76 4.71 12.18
N LEU A 67 -1.53 5.18 11.95
CA LEU A 67 -0.39 4.36 11.58
C LEU A 67 0.47 4.09 12.82
N TYR A 68 0.80 2.83 13.07
CA TYR A 68 1.55 2.39 14.25
C TYR A 68 2.96 1.98 13.84
N LEU A 69 3.95 2.64 14.42
CA LEU A 69 5.38 2.36 14.21
C LEU A 69 5.96 1.55 15.37
N LYS A 70 6.94 0.69 15.09
CA LYS A 70 7.74 0.03 16.14
C LYS A 70 8.75 1.02 16.72
N ALA A 71 8.87 1.01 18.05
CA ALA A 71 9.92 1.72 18.78
C ALA A 71 11.18 0.87 19.00
N SER A 72 11.11 -0.44 18.71
CA SER A 72 12.21 -1.41 18.82
C SER A 72 12.16 -2.39 17.64
N GLU A 73 12.94 -3.47 17.68
CA GLU A 73 12.98 -4.45 16.57
C GLU A 73 11.61 -5.08 16.28
N LEU A 74 10.74 -5.17 17.31
CA LEU A 74 9.44 -5.82 17.27
C LEU A 74 8.28 -4.83 17.48
N CYS A 75 7.14 -5.18 16.89
CA CYS A 75 5.88 -4.48 17.09
C CYS A 75 5.29 -4.83 18.46
N SER A 76 5.01 -3.81 19.28
CA SER A 76 4.48 -4.00 20.65
C SER A 76 3.10 -3.37 20.81
N TYR A 77 2.06 -4.18 20.62
CA TYR A 77 0.65 -3.83 20.83
C TYR A 77 -0.24 -5.06 20.94
N THR A 78 -1.49 -4.86 21.36
CA THR A 78 -2.58 -5.83 21.28
C THR A 78 -3.58 -5.44 20.18
N ILE A 79 -4.33 -6.42 19.65
CA ILE A 79 -5.45 -6.20 18.73
C ILE A 79 -6.73 -6.57 19.48
N GLU A 80 -7.55 -5.57 19.77
CA GLU A 80 -8.73 -5.71 20.63
C GLU A 80 -10.02 -5.47 19.87
N THR A 81 -11.14 -5.99 20.39
CA THR A 81 -12.46 -5.78 19.79
C THR A 81 -12.88 -4.31 19.87
N SER A 82 -13.22 -3.73 18.74
CA SER A 82 -13.72 -2.36 18.66
C SER A 82 -14.59 -2.20 17.41
N LEU A 83 -15.91 -2.11 17.61
CA LEU A 83 -16.88 -2.01 16.52
C LEU A 83 -16.65 -0.76 15.68
N GLY A 84 -16.73 -0.89 14.35
CA GLY A 84 -16.50 0.22 13.43
C GLY A 84 -15.03 0.57 13.23
N TRP A 85 -14.11 -0.26 13.73
CA TRP A 85 -12.68 -0.16 13.45
C TRP A 85 -12.20 -1.34 12.60
N ASN A 86 -11.22 -1.08 11.73
CA ASN A 86 -10.54 -2.10 10.95
C ASN A 86 -9.03 -2.00 11.14
N VAL A 87 -8.36 -3.13 11.24
CA VAL A 87 -6.90 -3.23 11.40
C VAL A 87 -6.27 -3.83 10.16
N LEU A 88 -5.19 -3.21 9.72
CA LEU A 88 -4.23 -3.79 8.78
C LEU A 88 -2.94 -4.08 9.56
N HIS A 89 -2.73 -5.33 9.98
CA HIS A 89 -1.52 -5.75 10.68
C HIS A 89 -0.42 -6.06 9.67
N LYS A 90 0.71 -5.34 9.69
CA LYS A 90 1.85 -5.61 8.81
C LYS A 90 2.67 -6.72 9.43
N ASP A 91 2.45 -7.93 8.95
CA ASP A 91 3.22 -9.08 9.35
C ASP A 91 4.58 -9.01 8.65
N GLY A 92 5.68 -9.01 9.41
CA GLY A 92 7.04 -8.96 8.84
C GLY A 92 7.39 -10.20 8.01
N THR A 93 6.56 -11.25 8.03
CA THR A 93 6.70 -12.46 7.21
C THR A 93 5.97 -12.37 5.87
N LYS A 94 5.13 -11.35 5.67
CA LYS A 94 4.37 -11.12 4.43
C LYS A 94 5.13 -10.20 3.49
N LEU A 95 5.40 -10.68 2.27
CA LEU A 95 6.19 -9.97 1.26
C LEU A 95 5.27 -9.25 0.26
N ASP A 96 5.63 -8.02 -0.09
CA ASP A 96 5.04 -7.27 -1.21
C ASP A 96 5.60 -7.84 -2.54
N CYS A 97 5.10 -9.01 -2.93
CA CYS A 97 5.52 -9.79 -4.10
C CYS A 97 4.33 -10.21 -4.98
N TYR A 98 4.60 -10.68 -6.20
CA TYR A 98 3.60 -11.29 -7.08
C TYR A 98 3.74 -12.82 -7.10
N LEU A 99 2.62 -13.56 -7.06
CA LEU A 99 2.63 -15.03 -6.92
C LEU A 99 2.93 -15.76 -8.25
N ASP A 100 2.22 -15.40 -9.32
CA ASP A 100 2.29 -16.11 -10.60
C ASP A 100 2.89 -15.22 -11.68
N GLU A 101 2.03 -14.35 -12.24
CA GLU A 101 2.37 -13.36 -13.25
C GLU A 101 2.54 -11.98 -12.64
N SER A 102 3.49 -11.23 -13.19
CA SER A 102 3.80 -9.86 -12.80
C SER A 102 2.60 -8.92 -12.97
N ARG A 103 1.74 -9.18 -13.97
CA ARG A 103 0.44 -8.50 -14.20
C ARG A 103 -0.54 -8.57 -13.02
N ASN A 104 -0.45 -9.61 -12.20
CA ASN A 104 -1.32 -9.79 -11.03
C ASN A 104 -0.81 -9.02 -9.82
N TYR A 105 0.32 -8.33 -9.93
CA TYR A 105 0.84 -7.50 -8.86
C TYR A 105 -0.12 -6.34 -8.56
N ASN A 106 -0.69 -6.36 -7.35
CA ASN A 106 -1.65 -5.39 -6.86
C ASN A 106 -1.18 -4.68 -5.58
N GLY A 107 0.13 -4.76 -5.30
CA GLY A 107 0.77 -4.09 -4.17
C GLY A 107 0.96 -2.58 -4.40
N TYR A 108 1.67 -1.94 -3.46
CA TYR A 108 1.72 -0.49 -3.34
C TYR A 108 3.11 0.11 -3.57
N VAL A 109 4.08 -0.68 -4.03
CA VAL A 109 5.39 -0.14 -4.42
C VAL A 109 5.17 0.92 -5.50
N ASN A 110 5.70 2.12 -5.26
CA ASN A 110 5.59 3.28 -6.14
C ASN A 110 6.95 3.95 -6.38
N TYR A 111 8.01 3.15 -6.35
CA TYR A 111 9.37 3.57 -6.62
C TYR A 111 10.13 2.50 -7.42
N THR A 112 11.08 2.96 -8.21
CA THR A 112 11.89 2.09 -9.09
C THR A 112 13.06 1.44 -8.33
N ASN A 113 13.77 0.51 -8.97
CA ASN A 113 14.99 -0.09 -8.41
C ASN A 113 16.02 0.96 -7.99
N SER A 114 16.20 2.00 -8.81
CA SER A 114 17.05 3.16 -8.51
C SER A 114 16.40 4.22 -7.58
N ARG A 115 15.28 3.88 -6.93
CA ARG A 115 14.56 4.73 -5.95
C ARG A 115 13.94 5.99 -6.54
N LYS A 116 13.65 6.03 -7.84
CA LYS A 116 12.90 7.15 -8.44
C LYS A 116 11.42 7.00 -8.12
N THR A 117 10.76 8.11 -7.80
CA THR A 117 9.31 8.14 -7.58
C THR A 117 8.58 7.88 -8.89
N CYS A 118 7.59 6.99 -8.85
CA CYS A 118 6.74 6.70 -9.99
C CYS A 118 5.80 7.89 -10.31
N GLN A 119 5.65 8.17 -11.60
CA GLN A 119 4.62 9.03 -12.16
C GLN A 119 3.25 8.35 -12.03
N MET A 120 2.20 9.11 -11.77
CA MET A 120 0.83 8.58 -11.79
C MET A 120 0.42 8.17 -13.20
N TRP A 121 -0.20 7.01 -13.34
CA TRP A 121 -0.59 6.45 -14.64
C TRP A 121 -1.62 7.29 -15.40
N ASN A 122 -2.38 8.15 -14.73
CA ASN A 122 -3.32 9.05 -15.38
C ASN A 122 -2.68 10.37 -15.86
N LEU A 123 -1.47 10.68 -15.43
CA LEU A 123 -0.76 11.89 -15.82
C LEU A 123 0.03 11.66 -17.11
N GLN A 124 0.09 12.69 -17.95
CA GLN A 124 0.83 12.67 -19.21
C GLN A 124 2.17 13.42 -19.13
N SER A 125 2.62 13.75 -17.92
CA SER A 125 3.85 14.49 -17.65
C SER A 125 4.54 13.91 -16.40
N PRO A 126 5.88 13.80 -16.37
CA PRO A 126 6.84 14.18 -17.44
C PRO A 126 6.79 13.28 -18.69
N HIS A 127 6.26 12.06 -18.59
CA HIS A 127 6.26 11.12 -19.70
C HIS A 127 4.85 10.90 -20.24
N THR A 128 4.61 11.32 -21.48
CA THR A 128 3.38 11.00 -22.21
C THR A 128 3.33 9.52 -22.57
N HIS A 129 2.15 8.90 -22.54
CA HIS A 129 1.99 7.47 -22.83
C HIS A 129 0.57 7.09 -23.28
N LYS A 130 0.40 5.87 -23.78
CA LYS A 130 -0.87 5.35 -24.32
C LYS A 130 -1.67 4.46 -23.36
N ILE A 131 -1.19 4.25 -22.13
CA ILE A 131 -1.92 3.49 -21.11
C ILE A 131 -3.25 4.19 -20.79
N THR A 132 -4.33 3.41 -20.71
CA THR A 132 -5.68 3.90 -20.41
C THR A 132 -6.24 3.24 -19.16
N SER A 133 -7.31 3.81 -18.60
CA SER A 133 -8.04 3.26 -17.46
C SER A 133 -8.70 1.90 -17.72
N GLN A 134 -8.80 1.47 -18.98
CA GLN A 134 -9.29 0.13 -19.33
C GLN A 134 -8.21 -0.95 -19.17
N MET A 135 -6.93 -0.56 -19.20
CA MET A 135 -5.80 -1.48 -19.10
C MET A 135 -5.44 -1.83 -17.66
N MET A 136 -5.81 -0.98 -16.69
CA MET A 136 -5.51 -1.20 -15.27
C MET A 136 -6.59 -0.60 -14.35
N SER A 137 -6.96 -1.34 -13.31
CA SER A 137 -8.02 -0.94 -12.38
C SER A 137 -7.66 0.23 -11.46
N ASP A 138 -6.37 0.51 -11.30
CA ASP A 138 -5.82 1.54 -10.41
C ASP A 138 -5.09 2.65 -11.17
N PHE A 139 -5.58 2.98 -12.36
CA PHE A 139 -5.07 4.02 -13.25
C PHE A 139 -4.87 5.41 -12.61
N ASN A 140 -5.61 5.71 -11.53
CA ASN A 140 -5.47 6.97 -10.78
C ASN A 140 -4.43 6.88 -9.64
N SER A 141 -3.43 6.00 -9.77
CA SER A 141 -2.34 5.82 -8.80
C SER A 141 -0.99 5.88 -9.49
N ASN A 142 0.10 5.76 -8.72
CA ASN A 142 1.47 5.64 -9.22
C ASN A 142 2.13 4.32 -8.81
N TYR A 143 1.36 3.27 -8.56
CA TYR A 143 1.91 1.98 -8.15
C TYR A 143 2.55 1.25 -9.34
N CYS A 144 3.58 0.47 -9.08
CA CYS A 144 4.22 -0.35 -10.10
C CYS A 144 3.23 -1.37 -10.64
N ARG A 145 3.14 -1.47 -11.95
CA ARG A 145 2.22 -2.38 -12.65
C ARG A 145 2.93 -2.96 -13.85
N ASP A 146 2.28 -3.95 -14.45
CA ASP A 146 2.75 -4.58 -15.66
C ASP A 146 1.61 -4.65 -16.68
N PRO A 147 1.35 -3.55 -17.41
CA PRO A 147 0.27 -3.49 -18.39
C PRO A 147 0.59 -4.20 -19.71
N ASP A 148 1.86 -4.54 -19.96
CA ASP A 148 2.39 -5.01 -21.23
C ASP A 148 3.04 -6.41 -21.17
N ASP A 149 2.75 -7.18 -20.13
CA ASP A 149 3.19 -8.58 -19.96
C ASP A 149 4.70 -8.76 -19.89
N THR A 150 5.35 -7.83 -19.20
CA THR A 150 6.75 -7.96 -18.83
C THR A 150 6.92 -8.94 -17.66
N LEU A 151 8.14 -9.40 -17.44
CA LEU A 151 8.40 -10.34 -16.33
C LEU A 151 8.41 -9.66 -14.94
N THR A 152 8.34 -8.33 -14.88
CA THR A 152 8.54 -7.57 -13.63
C THR A 152 7.76 -6.26 -13.65
N PRO A 153 7.02 -5.90 -12.59
CA PRO A 153 6.31 -4.64 -12.51
C PRO A 153 7.25 -3.44 -12.69
N TRP A 154 6.76 -2.42 -13.38
CA TRP A 154 7.48 -1.18 -13.67
C TRP A 154 6.57 0.04 -13.52
N CYS A 155 7.14 1.23 -13.63
CA CYS A 155 6.37 2.46 -13.72
C CYS A 155 7.10 3.52 -14.57
N TYR A 156 6.34 4.48 -15.11
CA TYR A 156 6.93 5.73 -15.57
C TYR A 156 7.53 6.47 -14.37
N THR A 157 8.64 7.18 -14.54
CA THR A 157 9.28 7.89 -13.42
C THR A 157 8.93 9.38 -13.43
N THR A 158 9.05 10.05 -12.30
CA THR A 158 8.94 11.52 -12.21
C THR A 158 10.20 12.25 -12.69
N ASP A 159 11.28 11.51 -12.98
CA ASP A 159 12.51 12.05 -13.54
C ASP A 159 12.37 12.21 -15.06
N PRO A 160 12.47 13.43 -15.62
CA PRO A 160 12.37 13.66 -17.05
C PRO A 160 13.44 12.94 -17.89
N SER A 161 14.57 12.56 -17.28
CA SER A 161 15.67 11.86 -17.95
C SER A 161 15.49 10.34 -18.03
N VAL A 162 14.62 9.77 -17.17
CA VAL A 162 14.38 8.32 -17.11
C VAL A 162 12.89 8.07 -17.34
N ARG A 163 12.54 7.66 -18.56
CA ARG A 163 11.15 7.48 -18.95
C ARG A 163 10.40 6.49 -18.06
N TRP A 164 10.95 5.30 -17.89
CA TRP A 164 10.39 4.23 -17.07
C TRP A 164 11.51 3.36 -16.53
N GLU A 165 11.23 2.59 -15.48
CA GLU A 165 12.16 1.64 -14.90
C GLU A 165 11.40 0.55 -14.14
N PHE A 166 12.00 -0.65 -14.04
CA PHE A 166 11.48 -1.73 -13.20
C PHE A 166 11.47 -1.36 -11.71
N CYS A 167 10.52 -1.94 -11.01
CA CYS A 167 10.37 -1.80 -9.57
C CYS A 167 10.99 -2.98 -8.82
N PRO A 168 11.35 -2.80 -7.54
CA PRO A 168 11.93 -3.85 -6.70
C PRO A 168 10.83 -4.75 -6.14
N VAL A 169 10.01 -5.32 -7.02
CA VAL A 169 8.97 -6.29 -6.68
C VAL A 169 9.46 -7.65 -7.16
N ALA A 170 9.65 -8.59 -6.23
CA ALA A 170 10.05 -9.94 -6.54
C ALA A 170 8.83 -10.85 -6.76
N LYS A 171 9.07 -11.99 -7.41
CA LYS A 171 8.13 -13.11 -7.38
C LYS A 171 8.15 -13.74 -5.98
N CYS A 172 6.99 -14.15 -5.47
CA CYS A 172 6.92 -15.14 -4.40
C CYS A 172 7.24 -16.54 -4.97
#